data_AF-A0A3P7SJQ9-F1
#
_entry.id   AF-A0A3P7SJQ9-F1
#
_cell.length_a   1.000
_cell.length_b   1.000
_cell.length_c   1.000
_cell.angle_alpha   90.00
_cell.angle_beta   90.00
_cell.angle_gamma   90.00
#
_symmetry.space_group_name_H-M   'P 1'
#
loop_
_entity.id
_entity.type
_entity.pdbx_description
1 polymer ?
#
loop_
_entity_poly.entity_id
_entity_poly.type
_entity_poly.pdbx_seq_one_letter_code
_entity_poly.pdbx_strand_id
1 'polypeptide(L)'
;MSILSTLMAGGLAGIANWSICIPPDVLKSRLQTAPEGKYPGGIRDVFKEIMREEGPKALFKGFTPVMLRAFPANAACFLGFELALSFFQFMETRCS
;
A
#
# COMPACT_ATOMS: atom_id res chain seq x y z
N MET A 1 -6.76 -23.64 10.67
CA MET A 1 -6.55 -22.80 9.47
C MET A 1 -5.09 -22.39 9.43
N SER A 2 -4.40 -22.58 8.31
CA SER A 2 -2.96 -22.33 8.25
C SER A 2 -2.69 -20.84 8.44
N ILE A 3 -1.82 -20.58 9.40
CA ILE A 3 -1.34 -19.26 9.80
C ILE A 3 -0.70 -18.53 8.60
N LEU A 4 -0.05 -19.29 7.71
CA LEU A 4 0.54 -18.80 6.48
C LEU A 4 -0.53 -18.30 5.49
N SER A 5 -1.68 -18.97 5.42
CA SER A 5 -2.80 -18.56 4.57
C SER A 5 -3.44 -17.27 5.09
N THR A 6 -3.57 -17.10 6.41
CA THR A 6 -4.08 -15.85 7.01
C THR A 6 -3.13 -14.67 6.73
N LEU A 7 -1.82 -14.89 6.82
CA LEU A 7 -0.83 -13.86 6.47
C LEU A 7 -0.86 -13.49 4.99
N MET A 8 -0.87 -14.48 4.10
CA MET A 8 -0.94 -14.24 2.66
C MET A 8 -2.23 -13.51 2.28
N ALA A 9 -3.36 -13.91 2.87
CA ALA A 9 -4.65 -13.25 2.68
C ALA A 9 -4.63 -11.80 3.20
N GLY A 10 -4.06 -11.56 4.38
CA GLY A 10 -3.93 -10.21 4.95
C GLY A 10 -3.00 -9.31 4.13
N GLY A 11 -1.88 -9.85 3.65
CA GLY A 11 -0.95 -9.14 2.77
C GLY A 11 -1.56 -8.76 1.42
N LEU A 12 -2.26 -9.70 0.77
CA LEU A 12 -2.97 -9.46 -0.49
C LEU A 12 -4.12 -8.46 -0.31
N ALA A 13 -4.89 -8.58 0.77
CA ALA A 13 -5.95 -7.62 1.11
C ALA A 13 -5.38 -6.21 1.35
N GLY A 14 -4.21 -6.12 2.00
CA GLY A 14 -3.50 -4.86 2.17
C GLY A 14 -3.09 -4.25 0.84
N ILE A 15 -2.47 -5.02 -0.05
CA ILE A 15 -2.07 -4.53 -1.39
C ILE A 15 -3.29 -4.08 -2.20
N ALA A 16 -4.39 -4.84 -2.16
CA ALA A 16 -5.65 -4.51 -2.83
C ALA A 16 -6.25 -3.21 -2.27
N ASN A 17 -6.26 -3.03 -0.95
CA ASN A 17 -6.72 -1.78 -0.33
C ASN A 17 -5.87 -0.58 -0.78
N TRP A 18 -4.54 -0.69 -0.72
CA TRP A 18 -3.65 0.40 -1.12
C TRP A 18 -3.75 0.73 -2.61
N SER A 19 -3.95 -0.25 -3.49
CA SER A 19 -4.13 0.01 -4.92
C SER A 19 -5.43 0.77 -5.23
N ILE A 20 -6.46 0.67 -4.39
CA ILE A 20 -7.69 1.47 -4.51
C ILE A 20 -7.54 2.86 -3.87
N CYS A 21 -6.77 2.99 -2.77
CA CYS A 21 -6.60 4.26 -2.05
C CYS A 21 -5.59 5.23 -2.70
N ILE A 22 -4.59 4.74 -3.43
CA ILE A 22 -3.54 5.59 -4.00
C ILE A 22 -4.04 6.61 -5.05
N PRO A 23 -4.91 6.24 -6.02
CA PRO A 23 -5.40 7.20 -7.00
C PRO A 23 -6.08 8.45 -6.41
N PRO A 24 -7.02 8.34 -5.44
CA PRO A 24 -7.61 9.51 -4.81
C PRO A 24 -6.62 10.30 -3.94
N ASP A 25 -5.66 9.64 -3.28
CA ASP A 25 -4.62 10.34 -2.50
C ASP A 25 -3.71 11.18 -3.40
N VAL A 26 -3.30 10.64 -4.56
CA VAL A 26 -2.49 11.37 -5.55
C VAL A 26 -3.27 12.57 -6.09
N LEU A 27 -4.54 12.39 -6.43
CA LEU A 27 -5.40 13.47 -6.92
C LEU A 27 -5.55 14.59 -5.87
N LYS A 28 -5.77 14.21 -4.61
CA LYS A 28 -5.92 15.17 -3.51
C LYS A 28 -4.62 15.92 -3.21
N SER A 29 -3.49 15.21 -3.15
CA SER A 29 -2.18 15.83 -2.91
C SER A 29 -1.85 16.84 -4.01
N ARG A 30 -2.06 16.50 -5.28
CA ARG A 30 -1.84 17.41 -6.42
C ARG A 30 -2.74 18.64 -6.36
N LEU A 31 -4.02 18.46 -6.01
CA LEU A 31 -4.96 19.56 -5.82
C LEU A 31 -4.53 20.50 -4.69
N GLN A 32 -4.06 19.96 -3.56
CA GLN A 32 -3.60 20.74 -2.40
C GLN A 32 -2.27 21.46 -2.65
N THR A 33 -1.39 20.91 -3.48
CA THR A 33 -0.13 21.55 -3.87
C THR A 33 -0.29 22.56 -5.01
N ALA A 34 -1.47 22.61 -5.64
CA ALA A 34 -1.72 23.48 -6.77
C ALA A 34 -1.89 24.93 -6.31
N PRO A 35 -1.38 25.92 -7.08
CA PRO A 35 -1.68 27.31 -6.81
C PRO A 35 -3.18 27.58 -6.94
N GLU A 36 -3.69 28.52 -6.13
CA GLU A 36 -5.10 28.90 -6.12
C GLU A 36 -5.57 29.31 -7.53
N GLY A 37 -6.67 28.71 -7.98
CA GLY A 37 -7.24 28.96 -9.30
C GLY A 37 -6.70 28.09 -10.45
N LYS A 38 -5.67 27.25 -10.24
CA LYS A 38 -5.18 26.33 -11.30
C LYS A 38 -6.18 25.24 -11.70
N TYR A 39 -7.02 24.79 -10.75
CA TYR A 39 -8.00 23.71 -10.98
C TYR A 39 -9.43 24.15 -10.60
N PRO A 40 -10.10 24.96 -11.44
CA PRO A 40 -11.45 25.45 -11.16
C PRO A 40 -12.50 24.32 -11.10
N GLY A 41 -12.29 23.20 -11.80
CA GLY A 41 -13.10 21.99 -11.75
C GLY A 41 -12.65 20.96 -10.71
N GLY A 42 -11.72 21.32 -9.82
CA GLY A 42 -11.25 20.49 -8.72
C GLY A 42 -10.58 19.19 -9.19
N ILE A 43 -10.91 18.07 -8.54
CA ILE A 43 -10.29 16.74 -8.79
C ILE A 43 -10.40 16.30 -10.25
N ARG A 44 -11.46 16.69 -10.97
CA ARG A 44 -11.66 16.31 -12.37
C ARG A 44 -10.65 16.94 -13.32
N ASP A 45 -10.26 18.19 -13.07
CA ASP A 45 -9.26 18.87 -13.90
C ASP A 45 -7.87 18.31 -13.62
N VAL A 46 -7.56 18.04 -12.35
CA VAL A 46 -6.32 17.34 -11.96
C VAL A 46 -6.23 15.97 -12.65
N PHE A 47 -7.33 15.22 -12.67
CA PHE A 47 -7.38 13.91 -13.33
C PHE A 47 -7.15 14.01 -14.85
N LYS A 48 -7.79 14.99 -15.51
CA LYS A 48 -7.56 15.25 -16.95
C LYS A 48 -6.12 15.66 -17.25
N GLU A 49 -5.53 16.55 -16.44
CA GLU A 49 -4.13 16.98 -16.59
C GLU A 49 -3.18 15.79 -16.43
N ILE A 50 -3.37 14.96 -15.39
CA ILE A 50 -2.59 13.74 -15.18
C ILE A 50 -2.70 12.79 -16.38
N MET A 51 -3.91 12.53 -16.88
CA MET A 51 -4.10 11.64 -18.02
C MET A 51 -3.49 12.20 -19.32
N ARG A 52 -3.49 13.52 -19.51
CA ARG A 52 -2.99 14.18 -20.72
C ARG A 52 -1.46 14.34 -20.72
N GLU A 53 -0.87 14.67 -19.58
CA GLU A 53 0.56 14.98 -19.48
C GLU A 53 1.43 13.78 -19.07
N GLU A 54 1.04 13.04 -18.04
CA GLU A 54 1.84 11.93 -17.50
C GLU A 54 1.29 10.54 -17.90
N GLY A 55 0.03 10.48 -18.35
CA GLY A 55 -0.66 9.24 -18.76
C GLY A 55 -1.17 8.39 -17.60
N PRO A 56 -1.84 7.25 -17.89
CA PRO A 56 -2.49 6.42 -16.87
C PRO A 56 -1.51 5.76 -15.88
N LYS A 57 -0.23 5.61 -16.26
CA LYS A 57 0.82 5.10 -15.35
C LYS A 57 1.16 6.08 -14.23
N ALA A 58 0.87 7.37 -14.40
CA ALA A 58 1.14 8.40 -13.40
C ALA A 58 0.30 8.22 -12.12
N LEU A 59 -0.90 7.65 -12.25
CA LEU A 59 -1.76 7.28 -11.11
C LEU A 59 -1.12 6.21 -10.23
N PHE A 60 -0.24 5.37 -10.80
CA PHE A 60 0.53 4.36 -10.08
C PHE A 60 1.95 4.83 -9.72
N LYS A 61 2.36 6.05 -10.06
CA LYS A 61 3.69 6.57 -9.69
C LYS A 61 3.83 6.72 -8.16
N GLY A 62 2.72 6.85 -7.43
CA GLY A 62 2.65 6.75 -5.97
C GLY A 62 2.68 5.32 -5.42
N PHE A 63 2.45 4.30 -6.26
CA PHE A 63 2.50 2.89 -5.87
C PHE A 63 3.92 2.45 -5.53
N THR A 64 4.93 2.88 -6.30
CA THR A 64 6.33 2.55 -6.02
C THR A 64 6.81 3.03 -4.66
N PRO A 65 6.68 4.31 -4.25
CA PRO A 65 7.10 4.75 -2.91
C PRO A 65 6.25 4.13 -1.78
N VAL A 66 4.95 3.91 -2.00
CA VAL A 66 4.10 3.22 -1.02
C VAL A 66 4.50 1.75 -0.85
N MET A 67 4.77 1.03 -1.94
CA MET A 67 5.32 -0.33 -1.88
C MET A 67 6.70 -0.32 -1.26
N LEU A 68 7.59 0.60 -1.62
CA LEU A 68 8.93 0.69 -1.05
C LEU A 68 8.90 0.96 0.46
N ARG A 69 7.88 1.68 0.95
CA ARG A 69 7.65 1.89 2.39
C ARG A 69 6.96 0.70 3.06
N ALA A 70 5.99 0.08 2.39
CA ALA A 70 5.24 -1.04 2.90
C ALA A 70 6.05 -2.35 2.89
N PHE A 71 7.04 -2.47 2.01
CA PHE A 71 7.87 -3.67 1.89
C PHE A 71 8.74 -3.92 3.13
N PRO A 72 9.46 -2.93 3.70
CA PRO A 72 10.16 -3.09 4.97
C PRO A 72 9.20 -3.37 6.14
N ALA A 73 8.07 -2.66 6.19
CA ALA A 73 7.09 -2.83 7.26
C ALA A 73 6.46 -4.23 7.23
N ASN A 74 6.09 -4.71 6.05
CA ASN A 74 5.56 -6.06 5.86
C ASN A 74 6.67 -7.11 6.05
N ALA A 75 7.90 -6.88 5.59
CA ALA A 75 9.02 -7.79 5.82
C ALA A 75 9.34 -7.95 7.31
N ALA A 76 9.32 -6.86 8.09
CA ALA A 76 9.48 -6.90 9.54
C ALA A 76 8.33 -7.66 10.23
N CYS A 77 7.09 -7.49 9.74
CA CYS A 77 5.94 -8.25 10.22
C CYS A 77 6.06 -9.75 9.92
N PHE A 78 6.51 -10.11 8.71
CA PHE A 78 6.81 -11.50 8.33
C PHE A 78 7.90 -12.11 9.23
N LEU A 79 9.00 -11.38 9.46
CA LEU A 79 10.09 -11.80 10.36
C LEU A 79 9.60 -12.02 11.80
N GLY A 80 8.84 -11.06 12.35
CA GLY A 80 8.30 -11.16 13.71
C GLY A 80 7.35 -12.34 13.86
N PHE A 81 6.53 -12.62 12.85
CA PHE A 81 5.64 -13.76 12.85
C PHE A 81 6.37 -15.10 12.72
N GLU A 82 7.38 -15.19 11.86
CA GLU A 82 8.20 -16.39 11.70
C GLU A 82 8.96 -16.75 12.98
N LEU A 83 9.45 -15.73 13.69
CA LEU A 83 10.05 -15.88 15.03
C LEU A 83 9.01 -16.32 16.07
N ALA A 84 7.82 -15.74 16.08
CA ALA A 84 6.75 -16.10 17.01
C ALA A 84 6.30 -17.55 16.83
N LEU A 85 6.17 -18.01 15.58
CA LEU A 85 5.88 -19.41 15.27
C LEU A 85 7.01 -20.35 15.69
N SER A 86 8.24 -19.98 15.37
CA SER A 86 9.42 -20.77 15.77
C SER A 86 9.49 -20.91 17.30
N PHE A 87 9.15 -19.84 18.04
CA PHE A 87 9.12 -19.85 19.49
C PHE A 87 7.99 -20.72 20.06
N PHE A 88 6.78 -20.62 19.50
CA PHE A 88 5.66 -21.49 19.88
C PHE A 88 5.97 -22.97 19.64
N GLN A 89 6.52 -23.29 18.46
CA GLN A 89 6.89 -24.65 18.10
C GLN A 89 8.03 -25.18 19.00
N PHE A 90 8.99 -24.34 19.37
CA PHE A 90 10.03 -24.69 20.33
C PHE A 90 9.46 -24.99 21.73
N MET A 91 8.51 -24.20 22.22
CA MET A 91 7.84 -24.48 23.50
C MET A 91 7.03 -25.79 23.46
N GLU A 92 6.34 -26.05 22.36
CA GLU A 92 5.53 -27.27 22.20
C GLU A 92 6.40 -28.54 22.14
N THR A 93 7.57 -28.45 21.49
CA THR A 93 8.52 -29.57 21.41
C THR A 93 9.23 -29.85 22.74
N ARG A 94 9.29 -28.89 23.67
CA ARG A 94 9.85 -29.09 25.02
C ARG A 94 8.84 -29.58 26.06
N CYS A 95 7.55 -29.59 25.75
CA CYS A 95 6.49 -30.01 26.66
C CYS A 95 6.01 -31.46 26.40
N SER A 96 6.60 -32.16 25.43
CA SER A 96 6.39 -33.60 25.17
C SER A 96 7.61 -34.44 25.54
#